data_AF-A0A4Q4WGP3-F1
#
_entry.id   AF-A0A4Q4WGP3-F1
#
_cell.length_a   1.000
_cell.length_b   1.000
_cell.length_c   1.000
_cell.angle_alpha   90.00
_cell.angle_beta   90.00
_cell.angle_gamma   90.00
#
_symmetry.space_group_name_H-M   'P 1'
#
loop_
_entity.id
_entity.type
_entity.pdbx_description
1 polymer ?
#
loop_
_entity_poly.entity_id
_entity_poly.type
_entity_poly.pdbx_seq_one_letter_code
_entity_poly.pdbx_strand_id
1 'polypeptide(L)'
;MLPQNRRLRHLQGIYLRNLSFSVNRGRTIDDLDADLKPNTNNSNNNKQFEVQGDDAPAPLLHQSQSSESLRPRQKGRRRSTNLANISPVTRQKRLEYAVEGRAADVFFSLHCEGVEYPVYISEVCERAMNFNFQFFDLSELGPFVTRSSVFTVKVWAKRWHAWSLLLEQHVDLRSLNYLGTLRNHQFPPNCLVFHLADGIYCLELSGKRPEPKQGPVLPTSSYNALMKLSNLDNSIQDALATRETLTAQINEILERTPSNSVPQVQESALLASKYLSSQRRILKAAEARRAELQASIGNRRKAIRDGREAQSRAEAEVQHAQSKLSAARAQLVATREGIRGQRRRICEDLAAIFPIAPPRGRGPATGSGAPPPLSFGICGVALPNTDYDPASSSAAEDSLSAALGYVAQLTDLLQYYLCVPLPYPVTPFGSRSSVRDDISLLPEAALPKQQQQKQQGLGQGRDFPLFLRGGAPAQYRFDYAWFLLNKDIEALCVAGAGLKVVDIRHTLPNLKYLLYVCSAGTAEVPERRRGGVRGLLWAGRMRKSRAGIGSSGSADGFLAPDDAGSAAGSSRRGSTDSEAVGGGGGGARLQEQLRLALAKENGHGADAAGLPFDEGTRLTLRTKGLREDVGAHA
;
A
#
# COMPACT_ATOMS: atom_id res chain seq x y z
N MET A 1 -7.39 -58.68 15.24
CA MET A 1 -8.64 -59.47 15.34
C MET A 1 -9.19 -59.79 13.96
N LEU A 2 -9.78 -60.99 13.79
CA LEU A 2 -10.48 -61.36 12.55
C LEU A 2 -11.70 -60.45 12.32
N PRO A 3 -12.03 -60.07 11.07
CA PRO A 3 -13.17 -59.20 10.77
C PRO A 3 -14.49 -59.68 11.38
N GLN A 4 -14.74 -61.00 11.36
CA GLN A 4 -15.95 -61.63 11.90
C GLN A 4 -16.12 -61.47 13.42
N ASN A 5 -15.02 -61.21 14.16
CA ASN A 5 -15.02 -61.10 15.62
C ASN A 5 -15.17 -59.66 16.11
N ARG A 6 -15.23 -58.66 15.22
CA ARG A 6 -15.36 -57.26 15.62
C ARG A 6 -16.80 -56.97 16.05
N ARG A 7 -16.97 -56.55 17.31
CA ARG A 7 -18.24 -56.25 17.96
C ARG A 7 -18.13 -54.88 18.65
N LEU A 8 -19.26 -54.26 18.99
CA LEU A 8 -19.29 -52.94 19.62
C LEU A 8 -18.50 -52.83 20.92
N ARG A 9 -18.45 -53.90 21.75
CA ARG A 9 -17.57 -53.94 22.94
C ARG A 9 -16.07 -53.74 22.65
N HIS A 10 -15.65 -53.89 21.41
CA HIS A 10 -14.26 -53.67 21.01
C HIS A 10 -14.00 -52.25 20.48
N LEU A 11 -15.04 -51.44 20.26
CA LEU A 11 -14.94 -50.06 19.82
C LEU A 11 -14.61 -49.18 21.03
N GLN A 12 -13.49 -48.48 20.98
CA GLN A 12 -13.02 -47.62 22.08
C GLN A 12 -13.09 -46.14 21.71
N GLY A 13 -12.97 -45.79 20.43
CA GLY A 13 -12.96 -44.39 20.00
C GLY A 13 -13.30 -44.21 18.52
N ILE A 14 -13.71 -42.99 18.17
CA ILE A 14 -14.01 -42.56 16.81
C ILE A 14 -13.27 -41.25 16.54
N TYR A 15 -12.76 -41.08 15.33
CA TYR A 15 -12.13 -39.86 14.86
C TYR A 15 -12.79 -39.41 13.55
N LEU A 16 -12.88 -38.10 13.36
CA LEU A 16 -13.37 -37.49 12.11
C LEU A 16 -12.23 -36.73 11.43
N ARG A 17 -12.01 -36.98 10.14
CA ARG A 17 -10.95 -36.35 9.36
C ARG A 17 -11.50 -35.56 8.19
N ASN A 18 -10.80 -34.45 7.87
CA ASN A 18 -11.05 -33.63 6.70
C ASN A 18 -12.52 -33.14 6.61
N LEU A 19 -12.97 -32.42 7.64
CA LEU A 19 -14.31 -31.83 7.69
C LEU A 19 -14.59 -30.99 6.44
N SER A 20 -15.67 -31.30 5.74
CA SER A 20 -16.13 -30.58 4.55
C SER A 20 -17.65 -30.42 4.55
N PHE A 21 -18.11 -29.24 4.14
CA PHE A 21 -19.54 -28.93 3.98
C PHE A 21 -20.01 -28.97 2.53
N SER A 22 -19.19 -29.48 1.61
CA SER A 22 -19.59 -29.68 0.22
C SER A 22 -20.68 -30.75 0.13
N VAL A 23 -21.78 -30.46 -0.55
CA VAL A 23 -22.82 -31.43 -0.84
C VAL A 23 -22.21 -32.53 -1.71
N ASN A 24 -22.11 -33.74 -1.18
CA ASN A 24 -21.70 -34.92 -1.93
C ASN A 24 -22.81 -35.27 -2.94
N ARG A 25 -22.79 -34.69 -4.15
CA ARG A 25 -23.43 -35.34 -5.30
C ARG A 25 -22.60 -36.58 -5.58
N GLY A 26 -23.21 -37.76 -5.45
CA GLY A 26 -22.59 -39.04 -5.74
C GLY A 26 -21.86 -38.99 -7.08
N ARG A 27 -20.54 -39.14 -7.04
CA ARG A 27 -19.72 -39.27 -8.24
C ARG A 27 -19.94 -40.68 -8.78
N THR A 28 -20.64 -40.78 -9.90
CA THR A 28 -20.48 -41.88 -10.85
C THR A 28 -19.11 -41.75 -11.52
N ILE A 29 -18.54 -42.91 -11.80
CA ILE A 29 -17.23 -43.11 -12.41
C ILE A 29 -17.39 -42.86 -13.90
N ASP A 30 -17.00 -41.69 -14.37
CA ASP A 30 -16.39 -41.39 -15.67
C ASP A 30 -16.46 -39.88 -15.88
N ASP A 31 -15.28 -39.28 -16.08
CA ASP A 31 -15.03 -38.09 -16.90
C ASP A 31 -13.65 -37.55 -16.53
N LEU A 32 -12.66 -38.09 -17.22
CA LEU A 32 -11.37 -37.45 -17.43
C LEU A 32 -11.54 -36.39 -18.54
N ASP A 33 -11.11 -35.18 -18.20
CA ASP A 33 -10.75 -34.07 -19.09
C ASP A 33 -11.83 -33.44 -20.00
N ALA A 34 -12.28 -32.25 -19.59
CA ALA A 34 -12.45 -31.12 -20.52
C ALA A 34 -12.33 -29.78 -19.78
N ASP A 35 -11.10 -29.30 -19.67
CA ASP A 35 -10.77 -27.90 -19.39
C ASP A 35 -11.19 -27.06 -20.61
N LEU A 36 -12.40 -26.51 -20.60
CA LEU A 36 -12.83 -25.47 -21.55
C LEU A 36 -13.31 -24.25 -20.76
N LYS A 37 -12.50 -23.19 -20.83
CA LYS A 37 -12.90 -21.84 -20.41
C LYS A 37 -14.15 -21.41 -21.18
N PRO A 38 -15.05 -20.65 -20.55
CA PRO A 38 -15.71 -19.59 -21.30
C PRO A 38 -15.50 -18.22 -20.66
N ASN A 39 -15.20 -17.32 -21.57
CA ASN A 39 -15.18 -15.89 -21.50
C ASN A 39 -16.60 -15.39 -21.20
N THR A 40 -16.81 -14.67 -20.10
CA THR A 40 -18.03 -13.88 -19.89
C THR A 40 -17.93 -12.59 -20.70
N ASN A 41 -18.72 -12.49 -21.77
CA ASN A 41 -19.42 -11.26 -22.15
C ASN A 41 -20.54 -11.58 -23.15
N ASN A 42 -21.67 -10.90 -22.94
CA ASN A 42 -22.86 -10.75 -23.78
C ASN A 42 -24.02 -11.78 -23.68
N SER A 43 -25.05 -11.33 -22.94
CA SER A 43 -26.35 -10.89 -23.45
C SER A 43 -27.29 -11.86 -24.19
N ASN A 44 -28.44 -12.07 -23.53
CA ASN A 44 -29.82 -12.03 -24.03
C ASN A 44 -30.35 -13.02 -25.09
N ASN A 45 -31.53 -13.54 -24.73
CA ASN A 45 -32.73 -13.86 -25.52
C ASN A 45 -32.96 -15.31 -26.02
N ASN A 46 -33.98 -15.92 -25.39
CA ASN A 46 -35.19 -16.54 -25.97
C ASN A 46 -35.13 -17.26 -27.33
N LYS A 47 -35.51 -18.55 -27.32
CA LYS A 47 -36.61 -19.23 -28.07
C LYS A 47 -36.45 -20.75 -27.89
N GLN A 48 -37.38 -21.47 -27.26
CA GLN A 48 -38.58 -22.15 -27.79
C GLN A 48 -38.33 -23.24 -28.87
N PHE A 49 -38.77 -24.48 -28.53
CA PHE A 49 -39.32 -25.57 -29.38
C PHE A 49 -38.38 -26.18 -30.45
N GLU A 50 -38.38 -27.45 -30.89
CA GLU A 50 -39.25 -28.64 -30.87
C GLU A 50 -38.34 -29.82 -31.36
N VAL A 51 -38.35 -31.04 -30.78
CA VAL A 51 -38.97 -32.31 -31.24
C VAL A 51 -38.28 -33.08 -32.40
N GLN A 52 -38.24 -34.42 -32.23
CA GLN A 52 -37.97 -35.54 -33.18
C GLN A 52 -36.52 -35.76 -33.63
N GLY A 53 -35.99 -36.98 -33.73
CA GLY A 53 -36.52 -38.33 -33.55
C GLY A 53 -35.44 -39.35 -33.96
N ASP A 54 -35.49 -40.53 -33.33
CA ASP A 54 -35.06 -41.89 -33.72
C ASP A 54 -33.93 -42.09 -34.76
N ASP A 55 -32.88 -42.84 -34.36
CA ASP A 55 -32.67 -44.22 -34.82
C ASP A 55 -31.34 -44.81 -34.29
N ALA A 56 -31.40 -46.03 -33.77
CA ALA A 56 -30.28 -46.90 -33.40
C ALA A 56 -29.99 -47.90 -34.56
N PRO A 57 -29.11 -48.93 -34.47
CA PRO A 57 -28.05 -49.25 -33.51
C PRO A 57 -26.71 -49.79 -34.14
N ALA A 58 -25.63 -49.69 -33.34
CA ALA A 58 -24.57 -50.71 -33.14
C ALA A 58 -23.59 -51.07 -34.30
N PRO A 59 -22.61 -51.98 -34.07
CA PRO A 59 -21.25 -51.67 -33.61
C PRO A 59 -20.20 -52.26 -34.57
N LEU A 60 -18.89 -52.05 -34.36
CA LEU A 60 -17.86 -53.06 -34.65
C LEU A 60 -16.47 -52.64 -34.16
N LEU A 61 -15.87 -53.62 -33.49
CA LEU A 61 -14.53 -53.68 -32.92
C LEU A 61 -13.44 -53.57 -34.00
N HIS A 62 -12.21 -53.22 -33.60
CA HIS A 62 -10.96 -53.96 -33.85
C HIS A 62 -9.79 -53.17 -33.19
N GLN A 63 -9.17 -53.73 -32.15
CA GLN A 63 -7.80 -54.30 -32.16
C GLN A 63 -6.70 -53.22 -32.27
N SER A 64 -6.02 -52.87 -31.17
CA SER A 64 -4.85 -53.54 -30.56
C SER A 64 -3.52 -53.20 -31.23
N GLN A 65 -2.47 -53.16 -30.39
CA GLN A 65 -1.05 -52.88 -30.66
C GLN A 65 -0.67 -51.41 -30.50
N SER A 66 0.43 -51.03 -29.84
CA SER A 66 1.44 -51.78 -29.11
C SER A 66 2.31 -50.76 -28.36
N SER A 67 2.93 -51.24 -27.30
CA SER A 67 3.97 -50.59 -26.49
C SER A 67 5.09 -49.94 -27.30
N GLU A 68 5.43 -48.68 -26.99
CA GLU A 68 6.81 -48.22 -27.11
C GLU A 68 7.13 -47.03 -26.17
N SER A 69 8.24 -47.21 -25.45
CA SER A 69 9.21 -46.17 -25.07
C SER A 69 8.81 -45.03 -24.11
N LEU A 70 9.04 -45.33 -22.82
CA LEU A 70 9.95 -44.59 -21.93
C LEU A 70 10.38 -43.17 -22.36
N ARG A 71 9.73 -42.15 -21.78
CA ARG A 71 10.33 -41.00 -21.04
C ARG A 71 9.26 -39.93 -20.77
N PRO A 72 8.98 -39.53 -19.51
CA PRO A 72 8.12 -38.38 -19.28
C PRO A 72 8.90 -37.08 -19.57
N ARG A 73 8.52 -36.38 -20.66
CA ARG A 73 8.86 -34.97 -20.88
C ARG A 73 8.39 -34.14 -19.68
N GLN A 74 9.26 -33.26 -19.17
CA GLN A 74 8.94 -32.27 -18.14
C GLN A 74 7.76 -31.39 -18.59
N LYS A 75 6.58 -31.59 -18.00
CA LYS A 75 5.48 -30.61 -18.04
C LYS A 75 5.63 -29.63 -16.88
N GLY A 76 5.70 -28.35 -17.23
CA GLY A 76 5.89 -27.23 -16.34
C GLY A 76 4.92 -27.24 -15.15
N ARG A 77 5.51 -27.18 -13.96
CA ARG A 77 4.85 -27.05 -12.67
C ARG A 77 4.07 -25.74 -12.63
N ARG A 78 2.78 -25.75 -12.98
CA ARG A 78 1.85 -24.64 -12.68
C ARG A 78 1.70 -24.54 -11.16
N ARG A 79 2.57 -23.74 -10.55
CA ARG A 79 2.56 -23.46 -9.12
C ARG A 79 1.49 -22.40 -8.85
N SER A 80 0.26 -22.82 -8.57
CA SER A 80 -0.83 -21.92 -8.15
C SER A 80 -0.66 -21.53 -6.68
N THR A 81 0.37 -20.77 -6.33
CA THR A 81 0.50 -20.15 -5.00
C THR A 81 1.23 -18.81 -5.08
N ASN A 82 0.57 -17.79 -5.62
CA ASN A 82 0.97 -16.38 -5.44
C ASN A 82 0.69 -15.89 -4.00
N LEU A 83 1.03 -16.69 -2.99
CA LEU A 83 1.01 -16.28 -1.58
C LEU A 83 2.31 -15.58 -1.19
N ALA A 84 3.41 -15.81 -1.91
CA ALA A 84 4.74 -15.30 -1.58
C ALA A 84 4.83 -13.77 -1.57
N ASN A 85 4.11 -13.08 -2.47
CA ASN A 85 4.22 -11.63 -2.68
C ASN A 85 3.21 -10.81 -1.84
N ILE A 86 2.47 -11.45 -0.94
CA ILE A 86 1.41 -10.83 -0.14
C ILE A 86 1.94 -10.58 1.27
N SER A 87 1.64 -9.40 1.84
CA SER A 87 2.08 -9.03 3.19
C SER A 87 1.68 -10.11 4.22
N PRO A 88 2.53 -10.39 5.23
CA PRO A 88 2.30 -11.50 6.17
C PRO A 88 0.93 -11.38 6.87
N VAL A 89 0.48 -10.16 7.15
CA VAL A 89 -0.82 -9.86 7.76
C VAL A 89 -1.99 -10.21 6.83
N THR A 90 -1.90 -9.88 5.54
CA THR A 90 -2.97 -10.22 4.58
C THR A 90 -2.97 -11.72 4.24
N ARG A 91 -1.80 -12.37 4.26
CA ARG A 91 -1.69 -13.83 4.16
C ARG A 91 -2.34 -14.52 5.36
N GLN A 92 -2.06 -14.05 6.57
CA GLN A 92 -2.68 -14.56 7.79
C GLN A 92 -4.20 -14.39 7.76
N LYS A 93 -4.71 -13.19 7.44
CA LYS A 93 -6.16 -12.94 7.31
C LYS A 93 -6.84 -13.84 6.28
N ARG A 94 -6.20 -14.10 5.13
CA ARG A 94 -6.73 -15.02 4.11
C ARG A 94 -6.74 -16.47 4.59
N LEU A 95 -5.74 -16.88 5.36
CA LEU A 95 -5.66 -18.22 5.94
C LEU A 95 -6.71 -18.39 7.05
N GLU A 96 -6.86 -17.39 7.92
CA GLU A 96 -7.92 -17.33 8.94
C GLU A 96 -9.30 -17.43 8.30
N TYR A 97 -9.58 -16.64 7.25
CA TYR A 97 -10.85 -16.72 6.53
C TYR A 97 -11.08 -18.10 5.86
N ALA A 98 -10.03 -18.71 5.31
CA ALA A 98 -10.12 -20.05 4.71
C ALA A 98 -10.35 -21.16 5.77
N VAL A 99 -9.81 -20.98 6.98
CA VAL A 99 -10.02 -21.88 8.12
C VAL A 99 -11.41 -21.68 8.72
N GLU A 100 -11.86 -20.45 8.91
CA GLU A 100 -13.21 -20.12 9.40
C GLU A 100 -14.31 -20.65 8.48
N GLY A 101 -14.06 -20.70 7.18
CA GLY A 101 -15.00 -21.30 6.23
C GLY A 101 -15.12 -22.84 6.31
N ARG A 102 -14.19 -23.53 6.99
CA ARG A 102 -14.12 -25.00 7.05
C ARG A 102 -14.12 -25.59 8.45
N ALA A 103 -13.80 -24.82 9.48
CA ALA A 103 -13.86 -25.25 10.87
C ALA A 103 -15.28 -25.12 11.42
N ALA A 104 -15.69 -26.07 12.26
CA ALA A 104 -16.96 -26.01 12.99
C ALA A 104 -16.88 -26.72 14.34
N ASP A 105 -17.91 -26.55 15.15
CA ASP A 105 -18.08 -27.32 16.38
C ASP A 105 -18.83 -28.61 16.05
N VAL A 106 -18.33 -29.75 16.52
CA VAL A 106 -18.82 -31.07 16.12
C VAL A 106 -18.93 -31.99 17.34
N PHE A 107 -20.01 -32.78 17.38
CA PHE A 107 -20.15 -33.97 18.24
C PHE A 107 -20.77 -35.12 17.43
N PHE A 108 -20.67 -36.35 17.94
CA PHE A 108 -21.33 -37.49 17.32
C PHE A 108 -22.21 -38.25 18.32
N SER A 109 -23.11 -39.05 17.76
CA SER A 109 -23.99 -39.95 18.51
C SER A 109 -23.99 -41.33 17.88
N LEU A 110 -24.02 -42.37 18.72
CA LEU A 110 -24.07 -43.78 18.32
C LEU A 110 -25.47 -44.33 18.48
N HIS A 111 -25.96 -44.99 17.44
CA HIS A 111 -27.30 -45.58 17.39
C HIS A 111 -27.20 -47.05 17.00
N CYS A 112 -27.98 -47.89 17.67
CA CYS A 112 -28.07 -49.32 17.38
C CYS A 112 -29.50 -49.67 16.95
N GLU A 113 -29.63 -50.66 16.08
CA GLU A 113 -30.94 -51.13 15.62
C GLU A 113 -31.76 -51.69 16.80
N GLY A 114 -33.00 -51.23 16.95
CA GLY A 114 -33.89 -51.63 18.05
C GLY A 114 -33.80 -50.80 19.33
N VAL A 115 -32.94 -49.78 19.40
CA VAL A 115 -32.89 -48.81 20.53
C VAL A 115 -33.31 -47.43 20.04
N GLU A 116 -34.34 -46.85 20.66
CA GLU A 116 -34.92 -45.55 20.24
C GLU A 116 -34.00 -44.36 20.56
N TYR A 117 -33.21 -44.46 21.62
CA TYR A 117 -32.29 -43.41 22.08
C TYR A 117 -30.83 -43.71 21.70
N PRO A 118 -29.98 -42.67 21.52
CA PRO A 118 -28.57 -42.86 21.27
C PRO A 118 -27.91 -43.60 22.44
N VAL A 119 -27.15 -44.64 22.10
CA VAL A 119 -26.41 -45.48 23.06
C VAL A 119 -25.26 -44.71 23.69
N TYR A 120 -24.68 -43.77 22.94
CA TYR A 120 -23.59 -42.92 23.41
C TYR A 120 -23.62 -41.58 22.66
N ILE A 121 -23.31 -40.50 23.38
CA ILE A 121 -23.15 -39.15 22.85
C ILE A 121 -21.76 -38.65 23.28
N SER A 122 -20.99 -38.15 22.32
CA SER A 122 -19.66 -37.62 22.59
C SER A 122 -19.71 -36.22 23.19
N GLU A 123 -18.55 -35.78 23.68
CA GLU A 123 -18.30 -34.36 23.94
C GLU A 123 -18.40 -33.51 22.65
N VAL A 124 -18.59 -32.19 22.84
CA VAL A 124 -18.54 -31.21 21.77
C VAL A 124 -17.10 -30.73 21.62
N CYS A 125 -16.53 -30.92 20.43
CA CYS A 125 -15.21 -30.39 20.09
C CYS A 125 -15.37 -29.12 19.24
N GLU A 126 -14.75 -28.03 19.66
CA GLU A 126 -14.95 -26.71 19.04
C GLU A 126 -13.90 -26.41 17.97
N ARG A 127 -14.33 -25.70 16.92
CA ARG A 127 -13.48 -25.01 15.92
C ARG A 127 -12.32 -25.83 15.33
N ALA A 128 -12.58 -27.07 14.89
CA ALA A 128 -11.56 -27.91 14.25
C ALA A 128 -12.01 -28.45 12.88
N MET A 129 -11.06 -28.98 12.10
CA MET A 129 -11.31 -29.72 10.85
C MET A 129 -11.01 -31.22 10.97
N ASN A 130 -10.30 -31.61 12.03
CA ASN A 130 -9.96 -32.98 12.37
C ASN A 130 -10.24 -33.17 13.85
N PHE A 131 -11.04 -34.16 14.21
CA PHE A 131 -11.54 -34.35 15.57
C PHE A 131 -11.06 -35.68 16.13
N ASN A 132 -10.51 -35.61 17.34
CA ASN A 132 -10.15 -36.76 18.14
C ASN A 132 -11.02 -36.75 19.39
N PHE A 133 -12.11 -37.53 19.38
CA PHE A 133 -12.99 -37.62 20.53
C PHE A 133 -12.36 -38.49 21.63
N GLN A 134 -12.75 -38.24 22.89
CA GLN A 134 -12.35 -39.07 24.03
C GLN A 134 -12.72 -40.55 23.85
N PHE A 135 -11.90 -41.41 24.43
CA PHE A 135 -12.18 -42.83 24.50
C PHE A 135 -13.37 -43.11 25.43
N PHE A 136 -14.18 -44.09 25.07
CA PHE A 136 -15.35 -44.52 25.83
C PHE A 136 -15.38 -46.04 25.94
N ASP A 137 -16.07 -46.54 26.97
CA ASP A 137 -16.31 -47.95 27.19
C ASP A 137 -17.82 -48.24 27.10
N LEU A 138 -18.17 -49.30 26.38
CA LEU A 138 -19.54 -49.76 26.18
C LEU A 138 -19.84 -51.05 26.98
N SER A 139 -18.91 -51.49 27.83
CA SER A 139 -19.00 -52.76 28.57
C SER A 139 -20.15 -52.83 29.58
N GLU A 140 -20.63 -51.68 30.06
CA GLU A 140 -21.75 -51.57 31.01
C GLU A 140 -23.12 -51.71 30.34
N LEU A 141 -23.17 -51.75 29.00
CA LEU A 141 -24.41 -51.84 28.24
C LEU A 141 -24.87 -53.29 28.06
N GLY A 142 -26.17 -53.46 27.82
CA GLY A 142 -26.80 -54.77 27.68
C GLY A 142 -26.13 -55.67 26.61
N PRO A 143 -26.20 -57.01 26.77
CA PRO A 143 -25.58 -57.98 25.86
C PRO A 143 -26.00 -57.82 24.40
N PHE A 144 -27.21 -57.32 24.18
CA PHE A 144 -27.77 -57.04 22.86
C PHE A 144 -26.95 -55.98 22.10
N VAL A 145 -26.56 -54.90 22.77
CA VAL A 145 -25.76 -53.81 22.18
C VAL A 145 -24.30 -54.23 22.05
N THR A 146 -23.70 -54.76 23.11
CA THR A 146 -22.26 -55.09 23.14
C THR A 146 -21.84 -56.19 22.15
N ARG A 147 -22.79 -57.04 21.72
CA ARG A 147 -22.56 -58.11 20.74
C ARG A 147 -22.92 -57.74 19.30
N SER A 148 -23.48 -56.55 19.04
CA SER A 148 -23.74 -56.11 17.67
C SER A 148 -22.44 -55.84 16.91
N SER A 149 -22.42 -56.11 15.60
CA SER A 149 -21.36 -55.68 14.67
C SER A 149 -21.76 -54.49 13.80
N VAL A 150 -23.03 -54.08 13.83
CA VAL A 150 -23.59 -53.01 13.00
C VAL A 150 -24.13 -51.90 13.90
N PHE A 151 -23.83 -50.67 13.52
CA PHE A 151 -24.30 -49.48 14.22
C PHE A 151 -24.33 -48.28 13.26
N THR A 152 -25.02 -47.22 13.67
CA THR A 152 -25.13 -45.97 12.90
C THR A 152 -24.45 -44.85 13.67
N VAL A 153 -23.57 -44.12 12.98
CA VAL A 153 -22.93 -42.92 13.50
C VAL A 153 -23.59 -41.70 12.87
N LYS A 154 -24.09 -40.79 13.71
CA LYS A 154 -24.59 -39.49 13.28
C LYS A 154 -23.67 -38.39 13.80
N VAL A 155 -23.08 -37.63 12.88
CA VAL A 155 -22.19 -36.50 13.17
C VAL A 155 -22.96 -35.20 13.01
N TRP A 156 -22.96 -34.39 14.05
CA TRP A 156 -23.66 -33.12 14.12
C TRP A 156 -22.64 -31.99 14.11
N ALA A 157 -22.85 -31.00 13.24
CA ALA A 157 -21.98 -29.84 13.12
C ALA A 157 -22.76 -28.54 13.32
N LYS A 158 -22.16 -27.59 14.04
CA LYS A 158 -22.72 -26.27 14.30
C LYS A 158 -22.18 -25.25 13.29
N ARG A 159 -23.07 -24.64 12.51
CA ARG A 159 -22.77 -23.50 11.63
C ARG A 159 -23.70 -22.34 11.93
N TRP A 160 -23.14 -21.12 11.99
CA TRP A 160 -23.89 -19.87 12.19
C TRP A 160 -24.90 -19.93 13.35
N HIS A 161 -24.47 -20.54 14.47
CA HIS A 161 -25.24 -20.76 15.68
C HIS A 161 -26.35 -21.84 15.65
N ALA A 162 -26.53 -22.58 14.56
CA ALA A 162 -27.47 -23.70 14.48
C ALA A 162 -26.76 -25.06 14.32
N TRP A 163 -27.29 -26.09 14.99
CA TRP A 163 -26.84 -27.48 14.82
C TRP A 163 -27.53 -28.13 13.64
N SER A 164 -26.77 -28.87 12.82
CA SER A 164 -27.27 -29.60 11.66
C SER A 164 -26.60 -30.97 11.57
N LEU A 165 -27.32 -31.96 11.03
CA LEU A 165 -26.76 -33.29 10.74
C LEU A 165 -25.84 -33.18 9.52
N LEU A 166 -24.56 -33.47 9.71
CA LEU A 166 -23.55 -33.39 8.66
C LEU A 166 -23.35 -34.71 7.92
N LEU A 167 -23.27 -35.80 8.68
CA LEU A 167 -23.00 -37.14 8.17
C LEU A 167 -23.82 -38.16 8.97
N GLU A 168 -24.50 -39.04 8.24
CA GLU A 168 -25.10 -40.26 8.77
C GLU A 168 -24.46 -41.43 8.04
N GLN A 169 -23.76 -42.30 8.78
CA GLN A 169 -23.06 -43.45 8.20
C GLN A 169 -23.45 -44.72 8.95
N HIS A 170 -23.99 -45.69 8.22
CA HIS A 170 -24.18 -47.05 8.71
C HIS A 170 -22.86 -47.81 8.59
N VAL A 171 -22.39 -48.34 9.71
CA VAL A 171 -21.06 -48.95 9.82
C VAL A 171 -21.23 -50.41 10.22
N ASP A 172 -20.70 -51.30 9.37
CA ASP A 172 -20.45 -52.68 9.74
C ASP A 172 -18.98 -52.84 10.12
N LEU A 173 -18.71 -53.19 11.38
CA LEU A 173 -17.35 -53.38 11.88
C LEU A 173 -16.59 -54.46 11.08
N ARG A 174 -17.30 -55.41 10.46
CA ARG A 174 -16.73 -56.51 9.68
C ARG A 174 -16.12 -56.03 8.36
N SER A 175 -16.62 -54.93 7.77
CA SER A 175 -16.15 -54.39 6.49
C SER A 175 -15.04 -53.36 6.64
N LEU A 176 -14.57 -53.09 7.86
CA LEU A 176 -13.54 -52.08 8.09
C LEU A 176 -12.15 -52.53 7.64
N ASN A 177 -11.42 -51.63 6.99
CA ASN A 177 -10.05 -51.82 6.55
C ASN A 177 -9.06 -51.33 7.61
N TYR A 178 -8.00 -52.11 7.86
CA TYR A 178 -6.98 -51.77 8.86
C TYR A 178 -6.00 -50.72 8.31
N LEU A 179 -5.83 -49.61 9.04
CA LEU A 179 -4.90 -48.54 8.69
C LEU A 179 -3.58 -48.61 9.47
N GLY A 180 -3.63 -49.09 10.71
CA GLY A 180 -2.49 -49.10 11.64
C GLY A 180 -2.17 -47.73 12.23
N THR A 181 -1.77 -46.76 11.40
CA THR A 181 -1.41 -45.40 11.85
C THR A 181 -2.22 -44.33 11.14
N LEU A 182 -2.50 -43.21 11.82
CA LEU A 182 -3.18 -42.05 11.23
C LEU A 182 -2.27 -41.20 10.32
N ARG A 183 -0.95 -41.44 10.34
CA ARG A 183 0.06 -40.67 9.57
C ARG A 183 0.22 -41.25 8.17
N ASN A 184 0.54 -40.40 7.18
CA ASN A 184 0.77 -40.77 5.77
C ASN A 184 -0.45 -41.30 5.00
N HIS A 185 -1.67 -40.95 5.42
CA HIS A 185 -2.90 -41.22 4.69
C HIS A 185 -3.58 -39.92 4.25
N GLN A 186 -4.07 -39.89 3.01
CA GLN A 186 -4.90 -38.79 2.51
C GLN A 186 -6.36 -39.14 2.77
N PHE A 187 -6.95 -38.53 3.80
CA PHE A 187 -8.33 -38.81 4.17
C PHE A 187 -9.30 -38.09 3.23
N PRO A 188 -10.30 -38.79 2.65
CA PRO A 188 -11.41 -38.15 1.93
C PRO A 188 -12.22 -37.22 2.83
N PRO A 189 -13.05 -36.33 2.26
CA PRO A 189 -13.86 -35.40 3.05
C PRO A 189 -14.85 -36.14 3.95
N ASN A 190 -14.97 -35.70 5.21
CA ASN A 190 -15.85 -36.29 6.24
C ASN A 190 -15.57 -37.77 6.55
N CYS A 191 -14.30 -38.19 6.45
CA CYS A 191 -13.91 -39.58 6.70
C CYS A 191 -13.97 -39.94 8.20
N LEU A 192 -14.71 -41.01 8.53
CA LEU A 192 -14.73 -41.60 9.88
C LEU A 192 -13.65 -42.67 10.03
N VAL A 193 -12.95 -42.61 11.16
CA VAL A 193 -11.90 -43.56 11.54
C VAL A 193 -12.25 -44.15 12.91
N PHE A 194 -12.17 -45.47 13.04
CA PHE A 194 -12.58 -46.22 14.22
C PHE A 194 -11.36 -46.79 14.93
N HIS A 195 -11.26 -46.54 16.24
CA HIS A 195 -10.26 -47.14 17.09
C HIS A 195 -10.87 -48.33 17.84
N LEU A 196 -10.44 -49.54 17.47
CA LEU A 196 -10.79 -50.77 18.16
C LEU A 196 -9.66 -51.18 19.12
N ALA A 197 -9.96 -52.09 20.04
CA ALA A 197 -8.98 -52.62 21.01
C ALA A 197 -7.66 -53.13 20.39
N ASP A 198 -7.68 -53.55 19.12
CA ASP A 198 -6.50 -54.07 18.41
C ASP A 198 -5.86 -53.08 17.42
N GLY A 199 -6.49 -51.94 17.12
CA GLY A 199 -5.90 -50.89 16.30
C GLY A 199 -6.90 -50.01 15.56
N ILE A 200 -6.40 -49.29 14.55
CA ILE A 200 -7.13 -48.22 13.87
C ILE A 200 -7.64 -48.69 12.50
N TYR A 201 -8.91 -48.39 12.23
CA TYR A 201 -9.67 -48.90 11.10
C TYR A 201 -10.46 -47.78 10.39
N CYS A 202 -10.73 -47.95 9.10
CA CYS A 202 -11.51 -47.01 8.28
C CYS A 202 -12.26 -47.76 7.17
N LEU A 203 -13.39 -47.21 6.70
CA LEU A 203 -14.18 -47.83 5.63
C LEU A 203 -13.64 -47.46 4.24
N GLU A 204 -13.27 -46.19 4.04
CA GLU A 204 -13.05 -45.59 2.71
C GLU A 204 -11.62 -45.75 2.15
N LEU A 205 -10.68 -46.21 2.96
CA LEU A 205 -9.27 -46.35 2.59
C LEU A 205 -8.89 -47.82 2.47
N SER A 206 -8.10 -48.17 1.45
CA SER A 206 -7.57 -49.53 1.29
C SER A 206 -6.62 -49.88 2.44
N GLY A 207 -6.89 -50.98 3.12
CA GLY A 207 -6.15 -51.37 4.32
C GLY A 207 -4.84 -52.10 4.05
N LYS A 208 -3.92 -52.05 5.03
CA LYS A 208 -2.78 -52.97 5.13
C LYS A 208 -3.22 -54.24 5.87
N ARG A 209 -2.55 -55.38 5.65
CA ARG A 209 -2.79 -56.56 6.49
C ARG A 209 -2.34 -56.25 7.93
N PRO A 210 -3.21 -56.42 8.95
CA PRO A 210 -2.80 -56.22 10.33
C PRO A 210 -1.76 -57.26 10.74
N GLU A 211 -0.70 -56.81 11.41
CA GLU A 211 0.22 -57.73 12.08
C GLU A 211 -0.49 -58.35 13.29
N PRO A 212 -0.36 -59.68 13.51
CA PRO A 212 -1.04 -60.35 14.61
C PRO A 212 -0.46 -59.90 15.95
N LYS A 213 -1.14 -58.99 16.65
CA LYS A 213 -0.93 -58.78 18.08
C LYS A 213 -1.60 -59.91 18.85
N GLN A 214 -0.80 -60.71 19.55
CA GLN A 214 -1.31 -61.67 20.52
C GLN A 214 -2.00 -60.87 21.63
N GLY A 215 -3.33 -61.00 21.75
CA GLY A 215 -4.04 -60.52 22.93
C GLY A 215 -3.56 -61.29 24.16
N PRO A 216 -3.61 -60.71 25.36
CA PRO A 216 -3.25 -61.43 26.57
C PRO A 216 -4.11 -62.69 26.67
N VAL A 217 -3.46 -63.84 26.75
CA VAL A 217 -4.12 -65.13 27.04
C VAL A 217 -4.67 -64.99 28.46
N LEU A 218 -5.99 -64.82 28.59
CA LEU A 218 -6.64 -64.84 29.89
C LEU A 218 -6.51 -66.25 30.45
N PRO A 219 -5.74 -66.47 31.54
CA PRO A 219 -5.67 -67.78 32.15
C PRO A 219 -7.05 -68.14 32.67
N THR A 220 -7.57 -69.29 32.26
CA THR A 220 -8.75 -69.89 32.91
C THR A 220 -8.40 -70.06 34.39
N SER A 221 -9.20 -69.42 35.24
CA SER A 221 -9.01 -69.37 36.69
C SER A 221 -8.80 -70.76 37.28
N SER A 222 -7.66 -70.96 37.96
CA SER A 222 -7.37 -72.21 38.67
C SER A 222 -8.32 -72.39 39.86
N TYR A 223 -8.57 -73.63 40.29
CA TYR A 223 -9.42 -73.93 41.44
C TYR A 223 -9.06 -73.13 42.70
N ASN A 224 -7.76 -72.88 42.90
CA ASN A 224 -7.25 -72.04 44.00
C ASN A 224 -7.66 -70.57 43.86
N ALA A 225 -7.76 -70.04 42.63
CA ALA A 225 -8.28 -68.71 42.37
C ALA A 225 -9.80 -68.64 42.61
N LEU A 226 -10.57 -69.68 42.27
CA LEU A 226 -12.01 -69.75 42.55
C LEU A 226 -12.29 -69.84 44.06
N MET A 227 -11.49 -70.60 44.81
CA MET A 227 -11.60 -70.65 46.28
C MET A 227 -11.19 -69.33 46.94
N LYS A 228 -10.15 -68.65 46.42
CA LYS A 228 -9.83 -67.28 46.86
C LYS A 228 -10.93 -66.28 46.52
N LEU A 229 -11.58 -66.42 45.37
CA LEU A 229 -12.69 -65.57 44.96
C LEU A 229 -13.91 -65.82 45.83
N SER A 230 -14.21 -67.07 46.20
CA SER A 230 -15.25 -67.41 47.18
C SER A 230 -14.93 -66.87 48.58
N ASN A 231 -13.67 -66.95 49.03
CA ASN A 231 -13.27 -66.36 50.31
C ASN A 231 -13.34 -64.83 50.28
N LEU A 232 -13.00 -64.20 49.15
CA LEU A 232 -13.18 -62.76 48.95
C LEU A 232 -14.66 -62.40 48.88
N ASP A 233 -15.50 -63.21 48.25
CA ASP A 233 -16.94 -62.99 48.18
C ASP A 233 -17.55 -63.06 49.58
N ASN A 234 -17.17 -64.05 50.39
CA ASN A 234 -17.55 -64.12 51.80
C ASN A 234 -17.02 -62.90 52.59
N SER A 235 -15.77 -62.47 52.35
CA SER A 235 -15.22 -61.26 52.97
C SER A 235 -15.93 -59.98 52.52
N ILE A 236 -16.44 -59.93 51.30
CA ILE A 236 -17.24 -58.83 50.77
C ILE A 236 -18.62 -58.85 51.40
N GLN A 237 -19.26 -60.02 51.54
CA GLN A 237 -20.55 -60.14 52.22
C GLN A 237 -20.44 -59.75 53.70
N ASP A 238 -19.37 -60.14 54.39
CA ASP A 238 -19.10 -59.69 55.77
C ASP A 238 -18.83 -58.18 55.84
N ALA A 239 -18.07 -57.62 54.88
CA ALA A 239 -17.84 -56.18 54.79
C ALA A 239 -19.15 -55.41 54.52
N LEU A 240 -20.07 -55.97 53.72
CA LEU A 240 -21.38 -55.38 53.47
C LEU A 240 -22.28 -55.46 54.71
N ALA A 241 -22.30 -56.58 55.42
CA ALA A 241 -23.06 -56.76 56.66
C ALA A 241 -22.53 -55.85 57.80
N THR A 242 -21.21 -55.69 57.91
CA THR A 242 -20.58 -54.76 58.86
C THR A 242 -20.87 -53.31 58.49
N ARG A 243 -20.90 -52.96 57.20
CA ARG A 243 -21.36 -51.64 56.75
C ARG A 243 -22.80 -51.41 57.14
N GLU A 244 -23.71 -52.36 56.92
CA GLU A 244 -25.13 -52.23 57.26
C GLU A 244 -25.34 -52.03 58.77
N THR A 245 -24.64 -52.81 59.59
CA THR A 245 -24.68 -52.65 61.05
C THR A 245 -24.08 -51.32 61.51
N LEU A 246 -22.96 -50.88 60.94
CA LEU A 246 -22.40 -49.55 61.21
C LEU A 246 -23.36 -48.44 60.77
N THR A 247 -24.02 -48.59 59.62
CA THR A 247 -25.02 -47.59 59.18
C THR A 247 -26.22 -47.54 60.11
N ALA A 248 -26.68 -48.69 60.62
CA ALA A 248 -27.77 -48.74 61.60
C ALA A 248 -27.35 -48.07 62.92
N GLN A 249 -26.14 -48.32 63.40
CA GLN A 249 -25.59 -47.67 64.60
C GLN A 249 -25.40 -46.16 64.42
N ILE A 250 -24.89 -45.73 63.27
CA ILE A 250 -24.75 -44.30 62.95
C ILE A 250 -26.13 -43.64 62.93
N ASN A 251 -27.13 -44.27 62.29
CA ASN A 251 -28.50 -43.74 62.25
C ASN A 251 -29.12 -43.66 63.66
N GLU A 252 -28.91 -44.67 64.50
CA GLU A 252 -29.36 -44.64 65.90
C GLU A 252 -28.70 -43.53 66.73
N ILE A 253 -27.41 -43.27 66.52
CA ILE A 253 -26.68 -42.15 67.17
C ILE A 253 -27.22 -40.80 66.67
N LEU A 254 -27.50 -40.68 65.37
CA LEU A 254 -28.07 -39.48 64.76
C LEU A 254 -29.50 -39.22 65.26
N GLU A 255 -30.31 -40.25 65.52
CA GLU A 255 -31.65 -40.12 66.09
C GLU A 255 -31.65 -39.71 67.57
N ARG A 256 -30.67 -40.18 68.37
CA ARG A 256 -30.55 -39.84 69.79
C ARG A 256 -29.95 -38.46 70.07
N THR A 257 -29.29 -37.85 69.09
CA THR A 257 -28.63 -36.54 69.24
C THR A 257 -29.50 -35.45 68.59
N PRO A 258 -30.12 -34.51 69.35
CA PRO A 258 -30.89 -33.44 68.72
C PRO A 258 -29.97 -32.55 67.89
N SER A 259 -30.39 -32.21 66.66
CA SER A 259 -29.61 -31.40 65.72
C SER A 259 -29.28 -30.04 66.31
N ASN A 260 -28.00 -29.75 66.53
CA ASN A 260 -27.54 -28.42 66.94
C ASN A 260 -27.59 -27.50 65.70
N SER A 261 -28.65 -26.71 65.54
CA SER A 261 -28.96 -25.94 64.32
C SER A 261 -28.14 -24.64 64.18
N VAL A 262 -27.49 -24.19 65.25
CA VAL A 262 -26.68 -22.96 65.29
C VAL A 262 -25.59 -22.92 64.20
N PRO A 263 -24.74 -23.97 64.02
CA PRO A 263 -23.74 -23.98 62.95
C PRO A 263 -24.36 -23.96 61.55
N GLN A 264 -25.49 -24.64 61.32
CA GLN A 264 -26.18 -24.66 60.01
C GLN A 264 -26.80 -23.31 59.66
N VAL A 265 -27.43 -22.64 60.64
CA VAL A 265 -27.98 -21.30 60.46
C VAL A 265 -26.85 -20.29 60.22
N GLN A 266 -25.74 -20.40 60.94
CA GLN A 266 -24.57 -19.54 60.74
C GLN A 266 -23.92 -19.75 59.38
N GLU A 267 -23.78 -20.99 58.92
CA GLU A 267 -23.28 -21.32 57.58
C GLU A 267 -24.21 -20.79 56.47
N SER A 268 -25.53 -20.94 56.65
CA SER A 268 -26.53 -20.40 55.72
C SER A 268 -26.49 -18.87 55.64
N ALA A 269 -26.32 -18.18 56.79
CA ALA A 269 -26.20 -16.73 56.85
C ALA A 269 -24.88 -16.25 56.20
N LEU A 270 -23.78 -16.98 56.39
CA LEU A 270 -22.52 -16.70 55.71
C LEU A 270 -22.65 -16.89 54.19
N LEU A 271 -23.30 -17.95 53.73
CA LEU A 271 -23.58 -18.15 52.31
C LEU A 271 -24.46 -17.04 51.73
N ALA A 272 -25.55 -16.68 52.42
CA ALA A 272 -26.42 -15.57 52.02
C ALA A 272 -25.65 -14.24 51.94
N SER A 273 -24.77 -13.96 52.91
CA SER A 273 -23.92 -12.76 52.89
C SER A 273 -22.94 -12.75 51.71
N LYS A 274 -22.35 -13.91 51.37
CA LYS A 274 -21.49 -14.07 50.19
C LYS A 274 -22.28 -13.83 48.91
N TYR A 275 -23.47 -14.40 48.78
CA TYR A 275 -24.34 -14.15 47.62
C TYR A 275 -24.71 -12.68 47.49
N LEU A 276 -25.13 -12.02 48.58
CA LEU A 276 -25.44 -10.58 48.56
C LEU A 276 -24.22 -9.73 48.17
N SER A 277 -23.03 -10.07 48.66
CA SER A 277 -21.80 -9.38 48.28
C SER A 277 -21.48 -9.55 46.79
N SER A 278 -21.69 -10.76 46.25
CA SER A 278 -21.49 -11.07 44.84
C SER A 278 -22.49 -10.31 43.95
N GLN A 279 -23.76 -10.28 44.34
CA GLN A 279 -24.81 -9.56 43.63
C GLN A 279 -24.56 -8.04 43.65
N ARG A 280 -24.16 -7.48 44.79
CA ARG A 280 -23.75 -6.07 44.88
C ARG A 280 -22.57 -5.74 43.95
N ARG A 281 -21.59 -6.64 43.85
CA ARG A 281 -20.45 -6.46 42.92
C ARG A 281 -20.91 -6.49 41.47
N ILE A 282 -21.81 -7.40 41.11
CA ILE A 282 -22.39 -7.49 39.75
C ILE A 282 -23.17 -6.22 39.43
N LEU A 283 -24.02 -5.73 40.34
CA LEU A 283 -24.78 -4.50 40.14
C LEU A 283 -23.88 -3.28 39.96
N LYS A 284 -22.87 -3.10 40.81
CA LYS A 284 -21.89 -2.01 40.66
C LYS A 284 -21.16 -2.07 39.31
N ALA A 285 -20.78 -3.29 38.87
CA ALA A 285 -20.15 -3.48 37.57
C ALA A 285 -21.11 -3.14 36.42
N ALA A 286 -22.39 -3.49 36.54
CA ALA A 286 -23.42 -3.15 35.54
C ALA A 286 -23.68 -1.63 35.50
N GLU A 287 -23.75 -0.96 36.64
CA GLU A 287 -23.90 0.50 36.75
C GLU A 287 -22.70 1.23 36.14
N ALA A 288 -21.47 0.79 36.44
CA ALA A 288 -20.25 1.34 35.85
C ALA A 288 -20.25 1.19 34.32
N ARG A 289 -20.61 0.01 33.80
CA ARG A 289 -20.75 -0.21 32.35
C ARG A 289 -21.83 0.68 31.73
N ARG A 290 -22.96 0.89 32.42
CA ARG A 290 -24.02 1.79 31.93
C ARG A 290 -23.51 3.23 31.84
N ALA A 291 -22.81 3.71 32.87
CA ALA A 291 -22.24 5.04 32.89
C ALA A 291 -21.18 5.22 31.79
N GLU A 292 -20.31 4.23 31.59
CA GLU A 292 -19.32 4.22 30.51
C GLU A 292 -19.98 4.28 29.13
N LEU A 293 -21.02 3.47 28.89
CA LEU A 293 -21.77 3.49 27.63
C LEU A 293 -22.47 4.84 27.40
N GLN A 294 -23.08 5.43 28.44
CA GLN A 294 -23.70 6.75 28.35
C GLN A 294 -22.66 7.84 28.02
N ALA A 295 -21.49 7.82 28.67
CA ALA A 295 -20.39 8.72 28.36
C ALA A 295 -19.89 8.53 26.92
N SER A 296 -19.74 7.27 26.48
CA SER A 296 -19.34 6.93 25.11
C SER A 296 -20.34 7.46 24.07
N ILE A 297 -21.64 7.30 24.31
CA ILE A 297 -22.69 7.84 23.43
C ILE A 297 -22.65 9.38 23.43
N GLY A 298 -22.47 10.02 24.59
CA GLY A 298 -22.31 11.46 24.71
C GLY A 298 -21.13 11.98 23.88
N ASN A 299 -19.96 11.34 24.01
CA ASN A 299 -18.76 11.68 23.27
C ASN A 299 -18.95 11.50 21.75
N ARG A 300 -19.57 10.38 21.33
CA ARG A 300 -19.87 10.15 19.90
C ARG A 300 -20.83 11.20 19.34
N ARG A 301 -21.87 11.58 20.08
CA ARG A 301 -22.81 12.64 19.67
C ARG A 301 -22.13 13.99 19.55
N LYS A 302 -21.22 14.32 20.46
CA LYS A 302 -20.40 15.54 20.37
C LYS A 302 -19.51 15.51 19.14
N ALA A 303 -18.76 14.42 18.93
CA ALA A 303 -17.91 14.26 17.75
C ALA A 303 -18.68 14.35 16.43
N ILE A 304 -19.90 13.80 16.34
CA ILE A 304 -20.76 13.92 15.16
C ILE A 304 -21.17 15.38 14.92
N ARG A 305 -21.50 16.11 15.99
CA ARG A 305 -21.87 17.53 15.88
C ARG A 305 -20.70 18.38 15.40
N ASP A 306 -19.55 18.22 16.04
CA ASP A 306 -18.32 18.93 15.70
C ASP A 306 -17.91 18.62 14.25
N GLY A 307 -18.05 17.36 13.82
CA GLY A 307 -17.80 16.93 12.44
C GLY A 307 -18.77 17.57 11.43
N ARG A 308 -20.07 17.67 11.75
CA ARG A 308 -21.06 18.34 10.89
C ARG A 308 -20.79 19.84 10.78
N GLU A 309 -20.43 20.50 11.87
CA GLU A 309 -20.06 21.92 11.83
C GLU A 309 -18.82 22.13 10.97
N ALA A 310 -17.77 21.31 11.13
CA ALA A 310 -16.58 21.38 10.28
C ALA A 310 -16.92 21.16 8.80
N GLN A 311 -17.78 20.19 8.48
CA GLN A 311 -18.24 19.95 7.12
C GLN A 311 -19.00 21.15 6.54
N SER A 312 -19.91 21.75 7.31
CA SER A 312 -20.67 22.94 6.86
C SER A 312 -19.76 24.14 6.59
N ARG A 313 -18.71 24.34 7.41
CA ARG A 313 -17.71 25.38 7.19
C ARG A 313 -16.89 25.12 5.93
N ALA A 314 -16.43 23.88 5.74
CA ALA A 314 -15.70 23.49 4.54
C ALA A 314 -16.55 23.66 3.26
N GLU A 315 -17.83 23.30 3.29
CA GLU A 315 -18.75 23.50 2.17
C GLU A 315 -18.93 24.99 1.85
N ALA A 316 -19.10 25.86 2.86
CA ALA A 316 -19.19 27.30 2.68
C ALA A 316 -17.90 27.90 2.10
N GLU A 317 -16.73 27.45 2.57
CA GLU A 317 -15.43 27.85 2.04
C GLU A 317 -15.26 27.46 0.57
N VAL A 318 -15.68 26.24 0.19
CA VAL A 318 -15.65 25.77 -1.20
C VAL A 318 -16.53 26.63 -2.09
N GLN A 319 -17.77 26.94 -1.68
CA GLN A 319 -18.67 27.80 -2.44
C GLN A 319 -18.09 29.21 -2.61
N HIS A 320 -17.56 29.77 -1.53
CA HIS A 320 -16.90 31.07 -1.57
C HIS A 320 -15.67 31.06 -2.50
N ALA A 321 -14.84 30.02 -2.47
CA ALA A 321 -13.70 29.89 -3.38
C ALA A 321 -14.14 29.72 -4.84
N GLN A 322 -15.20 28.95 -5.10
CA GLN A 322 -15.76 28.78 -6.45
C GLN A 322 -16.26 30.11 -7.03
N SER A 323 -16.91 30.95 -6.22
CA SER A 323 -17.35 32.28 -6.67
C SER A 323 -16.18 33.15 -7.16
N LYS A 324 -15.04 33.12 -6.46
CA LYS A 324 -13.83 33.88 -6.80
C LYS A 324 -13.04 33.30 -7.96
N LEU A 325 -13.16 32.00 -8.20
CA LEU A 325 -12.39 31.29 -9.23
C LEU A 325 -12.75 31.76 -10.65
N SER A 326 -14.02 32.12 -10.90
CA SER A 326 -14.42 32.69 -12.21
C SER A 326 -13.72 34.03 -12.48
N ALA A 327 -13.72 34.94 -11.50
CA ALA A 327 -13.04 36.22 -11.57
C ALA A 327 -11.52 36.06 -11.70
N ALA A 328 -10.90 35.15 -10.93
CA ALA A 328 -9.47 34.88 -11.02
C ALA A 328 -9.07 34.30 -12.40
N ARG A 329 -9.90 33.43 -12.98
CA ARG A 329 -9.70 32.92 -14.35
C ARG A 329 -9.80 34.04 -15.38
N ALA A 330 -10.80 34.92 -15.27
CA ALA A 330 -10.95 36.07 -16.16
C ALA A 330 -9.76 37.02 -16.06
N GLN A 331 -9.29 37.32 -14.83
CA GLN A 331 -8.09 38.12 -14.59
C GLN A 331 -6.83 37.49 -15.18
N LEU A 332 -6.67 36.17 -15.07
CA LEU A 332 -5.55 35.44 -15.65
C LEU A 332 -5.55 35.55 -17.17
N VAL A 333 -6.71 35.35 -17.82
CA VAL A 333 -6.84 35.51 -19.28
C VAL A 333 -6.51 36.93 -19.69
N ALA A 334 -7.10 37.94 -19.03
CA ALA A 334 -6.82 39.34 -19.31
C ALA A 334 -5.34 39.71 -19.13
N THR A 335 -4.69 39.18 -18.10
CA THR A 335 -3.25 39.41 -17.85
C THR A 335 -2.39 38.73 -18.90
N ARG A 336 -2.73 37.50 -19.33
CA ARG A 336 -2.01 36.79 -20.40
C ARG A 336 -2.12 37.52 -21.72
N GLU A 337 -3.30 37.99 -22.08
CA GLU A 337 -3.50 38.80 -23.28
C GLU A 337 -2.77 40.14 -23.18
N GLY A 338 -2.74 40.76 -22.00
CA GLY A 338 -1.94 41.95 -21.73
C GLY A 338 -0.43 41.72 -21.94
N ILE A 339 0.12 40.60 -21.44
CA ILE A 339 1.52 40.22 -21.62
C ILE A 339 1.81 39.95 -23.11
N ARG A 340 0.94 39.19 -23.79
CA ARG A 340 1.06 38.93 -25.24
C ARG A 340 1.06 40.22 -26.05
N GLY A 341 0.14 41.15 -25.74
CA GLY A 341 0.08 42.46 -26.39
C GLY A 341 1.35 43.30 -26.16
N GLN A 342 1.90 43.32 -24.94
CA GLN A 342 3.17 44.02 -24.69
C GLN A 342 4.35 43.36 -25.41
N ARG A 343 4.45 42.03 -25.42
CA ARG A 343 5.47 41.29 -26.17
C ARG A 343 5.39 41.61 -27.66
N ARG A 344 4.18 41.64 -28.21
CA ARG A 344 3.93 42.01 -29.60
C ARG A 344 4.48 43.38 -29.93
N ARG A 345 4.14 44.40 -29.13
CA ARG A 345 4.71 45.75 -29.35
C ARG A 345 6.22 45.73 -29.23
N ILE A 346 6.78 45.10 -28.22
CA ILE A 346 8.24 45.07 -28.03
C ILE A 346 8.93 44.39 -29.21
N CYS A 347 8.38 43.31 -29.75
CA CYS A 347 8.93 42.67 -30.95
C CYS A 347 8.81 43.57 -32.20
N GLU A 348 7.74 44.35 -32.34
CA GLU A 348 7.60 45.36 -33.40
C GLU A 348 8.62 46.50 -33.23
N ASP A 349 8.78 47.02 -32.00
CA ASP A 349 9.77 48.03 -31.64
C ASP A 349 11.21 47.51 -31.92
N LEU A 350 11.51 46.26 -31.55
CA LEU A 350 12.80 45.63 -31.81
C LEU A 350 13.04 45.39 -33.31
N ALA A 351 12.01 45.01 -34.07
CA ALA A 351 12.11 44.88 -35.52
C ALA A 351 12.38 46.24 -36.21
N ALA A 352 11.89 47.34 -35.63
CA ALA A 352 12.20 48.69 -36.10
C ALA A 352 13.62 49.15 -35.73
N ILE A 353 14.09 48.82 -34.52
CA ILE A 353 15.45 49.17 -34.05
C ILE A 353 16.53 48.33 -34.77
N PHE A 354 16.27 47.04 -34.99
CA PHE A 354 17.17 46.09 -35.63
C PHE A 354 16.56 45.60 -36.95
N PRO A 355 16.48 46.45 -37.99
CA PRO A 355 15.82 46.07 -39.23
C PRO A 355 16.56 44.94 -39.93
N ILE A 356 15.87 43.80 -40.12
CA ILE A 356 16.36 42.65 -40.89
C ILE A 356 15.78 42.72 -42.31
N ALA A 357 16.57 43.24 -43.24
CA ALA A 357 16.17 43.47 -44.63
C ALA A 357 17.15 42.78 -45.59
N PRO A 358 16.74 42.44 -46.82
CA PRO A 358 17.67 41.99 -47.83
C PRO A 358 18.81 43.02 -47.99
N PRO A 359 20.08 42.58 -48.13
CA PRO A 359 21.20 43.49 -48.23
C PRO A 359 21.00 44.42 -49.44
N ARG A 360 21.23 45.72 -49.25
CA ARG A 360 21.13 46.70 -50.33
C ARG A 360 22.43 46.68 -51.12
N GLY A 361 22.47 45.89 -52.19
CA GLY A 361 23.63 45.79 -53.07
C GLY A 361 23.38 44.84 -54.25
N ARG A 362 23.96 45.16 -55.42
CA ARG A 362 23.97 44.29 -56.60
C ARG A 362 24.80 43.04 -56.28
N GLY A 363 24.18 41.88 -56.23
CA GLY A 363 24.87 40.60 -56.03
C GLY A 363 25.85 40.28 -57.17
N PRO A 364 26.86 39.42 -56.95
CA PRO A 364 27.78 39.01 -57.99
C PRO A 364 27.08 38.14 -59.06
N ALA A 365 27.27 38.51 -60.33
CA ALA A 365 27.28 37.67 -61.52
C ALA A 365 26.11 36.69 -61.80
N THR A 366 24.88 36.99 -61.40
CA THR A 366 23.69 36.41 -62.06
C THR A 366 22.83 37.54 -62.59
N GLY A 367 22.49 37.52 -63.87
CA GLY A 367 21.87 38.62 -64.62
C GLY A 367 20.48 39.09 -64.16
N SER A 368 20.00 38.63 -63.00
CA SER A 368 18.81 39.16 -62.33
C SER A 368 19.25 40.02 -61.14
N GLY A 369 18.92 41.32 -61.11
CA GLY A 369 19.27 42.25 -60.04
C GLY A 369 18.67 41.98 -58.65
N ALA A 370 18.31 40.73 -58.35
CA ALA A 370 17.75 40.29 -57.07
C ALA A 370 18.84 39.62 -56.20
N PRO A 371 18.85 39.88 -54.88
CA PRO A 371 19.73 39.19 -53.96
C PRO A 371 19.37 37.69 -53.86
N PRO A 372 20.34 36.81 -53.53
CA PRO A 372 20.08 35.39 -53.38
C PRO A 372 18.99 35.10 -52.32
N PRO A 373 18.19 34.03 -52.47
CA PRO A 373 17.12 33.71 -51.54
C PRO A 373 17.67 33.52 -50.12
N LEU A 374 16.92 33.96 -49.10
CA LEU A 374 17.29 33.89 -47.68
C LEU A 374 18.58 34.65 -47.30
N SER A 375 19.08 35.55 -48.16
CA SER A 375 20.13 36.50 -47.78
C SER A 375 19.54 37.75 -47.14
N PHE A 376 19.99 38.05 -45.92
CA PHE A 376 19.54 39.22 -45.18
C PHE A 376 20.75 39.96 -44.58
N GLY A 377 20.53 41.22 -44.25
CA GLY A 377 21.40 42.01 -43.40
C GLY A 377 20.62 42.58 -42.23
N ILE A 378 21.33 42.89 -41.14
CA ILE A 378 20.80 43.51 -39.94
C ILE A 378 21.38 44.92 -39.80
N CYS A 379 20.52 45.92 -39.57
CA CYS A 379 20.94 47.33 -39.48
C CYS A 379 21.74 47.82 -40.72
N GLY A 380 21.47 47.26 -41.90
CA GLY A 380 22.18 47.58 -43.14
C GLY A 380 23.50 46.83 -43.36
N VAL A 381 23.91 45.96 -42.44
CA VAL A 381 25.12 45.13 -42.55
C VAL A 381 24.74 43.72 -42.99
N ALA A 382 25.31 43.24 -44.10
CA ALA A 382 25.01 41.91 -44.63
C ALA A 382 25.60 40.81 -43.72
N LEU A 383 24.83 39.75 -43.47
CA LEU A 383 25.30 38.57 -42.74
C LEU A 383 25.07 37.31 -43.57
N PRO A 384 26.12 36.54 -43.92
CA PRO A 384 25.94 35.25 -44.58
C PRO A 384 25.34 34.22 -43.60
N ASN A 385 24.65 33.21 -44.12
CA ASN A 385 24.07 32.12 -43.32
C ASN A 385 25.14 31.09 -42.95
N THR A 386 26.11 31.48 -42.12
CA THR A 386 27.31 30.69 -41.71
C THR A 386 28.31 30.34 -42.83
N ASP A 387 28.01 30.64 -44.09
CA ASP A 387 28.92 30.47 -45.22
C ASP A 387 29.76 31.74 -45.43
N TYR A 388 30.96 31.80 -44.87
CA TYR A 388 31.88 32.94 -45.03
C TYR A 388 33.26 32.49 -45.53
N ASP A 389 33.97 33.39 -46.20
CA ASP A 389 35.35 33.14 -46.65
C ASP A 389 36.34 33.53 -45.54
N PRO A 390 37.09 32.58 -44.95
CA PRO A 390 38.08 32.87 -43.91
C PRO A 390 39.33 33.59 -44.42
N ALA A 391 39.50 33.73 -45.75
CA ALA A 391 40.56 34.52 -46.37
C ALA A 391 40.11 35.95 -46.76
N SER A 392 38.90 36.35 -46.35
CA SER A 392 38.33 37.65 -46.68
C SER A 392 39.09 38.82 -46.06
N SER A 393 38.90 40.02 -46.62
CA SER A 393 39.53 41.25 -46.13
C SER A 393 39.15 41.55 -44.67
N SER A 394 40.05 42.19 -43.91
CA SER A 394 39.77 42.65 -42.53
C SER A 394 38.49 43.52 -42.42
N ALA A 395 38.16 44.30 -43.46
CA ALA A 395 36.90 45.07 -43.49
C ALA A 395 35.64 44.18 -43.52
N ALA A 396 35.71 43.01 -44.17
CA ALA A 396 34.63 42.04 -44.19
C ALA A 396 34.52 41.28 -42.86
N GLU A 397 35.64 40.98 -42.21
CA GLU A 397 35.68 40.40 -40.86
C GLU A 397 35.07 41.35 -39.81
N ASP A 398 35.39 42.65 -39.88
CA ASP A 398 34.80 43.68 -39.02
C ASP A 398 33.30 43.84 -39.27
N SER A 399 32.87 43.78 -40.53
CA SER A 399 31.46 43.82 -40.91
C SER A 399 30.68 42.61 -40.39
N LEU A 400 31.26 41.41 -40.52
CA LEU A 400 30.72 40.16 -39.99
C LEU A 400 30.57 40.21 -38.46
N SER A 401 31.62 40.67 -37.77
CA SER A 401 31.64 40.81 -36.32
C SER A 401 30.61 41.84 -35.84
N ALA A 402 30.44 42.95 -36.56
CA ALA A 402 29.42 43.95 -36.25
C ALA A 402 28.00 43.41 -36.45
N ALA A 403 27.74 42.68 -37.54
CA ALA A 403 26.44 42.04 -37.80
C ALA A 403 26.09 41.02 -36.71
N LEU A 404 27.03 40.14 -36.33
CA LEU A 404 26.84 39.19 -35.24
C LEU A 404 26.68 39.87 -33.88
N GLY A 405 27.33 41.01 -33.67
CA GLY A 405 27.11 41.86 -32.51
C GLY A 405 25.66 42.36 -32.39
N TYR A 406 25.06 42.80 -33.50
CA TYR A 406 23.64 43.16 -33.51
C TYR A 406 22.72 41.96 -33.26
N VAL A 407 23.04 40.80 -33.83
CA VAL A 407 22.29 39.56 -33.58
C VAL A 407 22.38 39.14 -32.12
N ALA A 408 23.57 39.19 -31.52
CA ALA A 408 23.81 38.89 -30.11
C ALA A 408 23.00 39.82 -29.19
N GLN A 409 23.03 41.13 -29.45
CA GLN A 409 22.25 42.12 -28.71
C GLN A 409 20.74 41.87 -28.81
N LEU A 410 20.24 41.57 -30.02
CA LEU A 410 18.83 41.29 -30.24
C LEU A 410 18.39 39.99 -29.55
N THR A 411 19.20 38.94 -29.63
CA THR A 411 18.96 37.63 -29.00
C THR A 411 18.94 37.75 -27.46
N ASP A 412 19.91 38.48 -26.89
CA ASP A 412 19.97 38.79 -25.45
C ASP A 412 18.73 39.56 -24.98
N LEU A 413 18.26 40.57 -25.73
CA LEU A 413 17.04 41.31 -25.38
C LEU A 413 15.79 40.42 -25.45
N LEU A 414 15.66 39.61 -26.49
CA LEU A 414 14.50 38.74 -26.69
C LEU A 414 14.32 37.72 -25.56
N GLN A 415 15.42 37.24 -24.96
CA GLN A 415 15.36 36.31 -23.83
C GLN A 415 14.50 36.87 -22.66
N TYR A 416 14.68 38.15 -22.33
CA TYR A 416 14.00 38.79 -21.21
C TYR A 416 12.54 39.07 -21.55
N TYR A 417 12.25 39.55 -22.75
CA TYR A 417 10.90 39.94 -23.16
C TYR A 417 10.01 38.74 -23.47
N LEU A 418 10.55 37.70 -24.09
CA LEU A 418 9.84 36.44 -24.32
C LEU A 418 9.85 35.54 -23.08
N CYS A 419 10.63 35.90 -22.06
CA CYS A 419 10.86 35.12 -20.83
C CYS A 419 11.32 33.70 -21.14
N VAL A 420 12.26 33.58 -22.07
CA VAL A 420 12.88 32.31 -22.47
C VAL A 420 14.35 32.38 -22.07
N PRO A 421 14.82 31.58 -21.10
CA PRO A 421 16.24 31.55 -20.76
C PRO A 421 17.04 30.93 -21.91
N LEU A 422 18.15 31.56 -22.27
CA LEU A 422 19.04 31.02 -23.31
C LEU A 422 19.86 29.85 -22.75
N PRO A 423 19.94 28.71 -23.47
CA PRO A 423 20.83 27.61 -23.11
C PRO A 423 22.30 28.02 -23.02
N TYR A 424 22.74 28.91 -23.91
CA TYR A 424 24.08 29.46 -23.95
C TYR A 424 24.03 30.97 -23.68
N PRO A 425 24.48 31.45 -22.51
CA PRO A 425 24.41 32.87 -22.19
C PRO A 425 25.20 33.73 -23.18
N VAL A 426 24.54 34.72 -23.77
CA VAL A 426 25.14 35.69 -24.70
C VAL A 426 25.58 36.93 -23.93
N THR A 427 26.82 37.38 -24.15
CA THR A 427 27.34 38.64 -23.60
C THR A 427 27.49 39.65 -24.75
N PRO A 428 26.49 40.54 -24.96
CA PRO A 428 26.56 41.51 -26.03
C PRO A 428 27.59 42.61 -25.70
N PHE A 429 28.54 42.82 -26.62
CA PHE A 429 29.58 43.84 -26.52
C PHE A 429 29.95 44.39 -27.90
N GLY A 430 28.92 44.77 -28.68
CA GLY A 430 29.08 45.26 -30.05
C GLY A 430 29.78 44.23 -30.95
N SER A 431 30.74 44.67 -31.75
CA SER A 431 31.57 43.79 -32.60
C SER A 431 32.47 42.83 -31.83
N ARG A 432 32.49 42.87 -30.50
CA ARG A 432 33.28 41.99 -29.63
C ARG A 432 32.41 41.12 -28.72
N SER A 433 31.18 40.84 -29.14
CA SER A 433 30.26 39.98 -28.40
C SER A 433 30.78 38.55 -28.26
N SER A 434 30.35 37.84 -27.23
CA SER A 434 30.74 36.45 -26.96
C SER A 434 29.56 35.61 -26.46
N VAL A 435 29.69 34.28 -26.58
CA VAL A 435 28.70 33.30 -26.09
C VAL A 435 29.40 32.31 -25.18
N ARG A 436 28.75 31.93 -24.07
CA ARG A 436 29.29 31.00 -23.09
C ARG A 436 28.70 29.60 -23.22
N ASP A 437 29.55 28.59 -23.15
CA ASP A 437 29.12 27.19 -23.07
C ASP A 437 29.43 26.55 -21.71
N ASP A 438 28.40 26.46 -20.88
CA ASP A 438 28.47 25.81 -19.57
C ASP A 438 28.10 24.32 -19.61
N ILE A 439 27.53 23.84 -20.72
CA ILE A 439 26.86 22.53 -20.81
C ILE A 439 27.78 21.49 -21.46
N SER A 440 28.53 21.86 -22.50
CA SER A 440 29.34 20.90 -23.24
C SER A 440 30.60 20.48 -22.46
N LEU A 441 30.95 19.21 -22.59
CA LEU A 441 32.16 18.63 -22.02
C LEU A 441 33.37 18.95 -22.91
N LEU A 442 33.88 20.18 -22.80
CA LEU A 442 35.05 20.63 -23.55
C LEU A 442 36.34 20.01 -22.97
N PRO A 443 37.34 19.66 -23.80
CA PRO A 443 38.61 19.03 -23.38
C PRO A 443 39.42 19.79 -22.32
N GLU A 444 39.11 21.06 -22.07
CA GLU A 444 39.69 21.89 -21.01
C GLU A 444 39.42 21.31 -19.60
N ALA A 445 38.36 20.49 -19.45
CA ALA A 445 38.06 19.74 -18.24
C ALA A 445 39.06 18.59 -17.96
N ALA A 446 39.91 18.21 -18.93
CA ALA A 446 40.92 17.17 -18.79
C ALA A 446 42.33 17.72 -18.46
N LEU A 447 42.51 19.04 -18.38
CA LEU A 447 43.79 19.65 -18.02
C LEU A 447 44.04 19.58 -16.50
N PRO A 448 45.29 19.35 -16.05
CA PRO A 448 45.63 19.32 -14.62
C PRO A 448 45.24 20.60 -13.90
N LYS A 449 44.72 20.49 -12.67
CA LYS A 449 44.22 21.60 -11.82
C LYS A 449 45.18 22.81 -11.70
N GLN A 450 46.49 22.60 -11.86
CA GLN A 450 47.50 23.67 -11.81
C GLN A 450 47.47 24.62 -13.01
N GLN A 451 47.02 24.18 -14.20
CA GLN A 451 46.84 25.06 -15.37
C GLN A 451 45.46 25.74 -15.39
N GLN A 452 44.44 25.11 -14.82
CA GLN A 452 43.10 25.71 -14.66
C GLN A 452 43.14 26.98 -13.79
N GLN A 453 43.97 27.02 -12.75
CA GLN A 453 44.07 28.19 -11.85
C GLN A 453 44.64 29.45 -12.52
N LYS A 454 45.48 29.29 -13.56
CA LYS A 454 46.06 30.43 -14.30
C LYS A 454 45.08 31.04 -15.31
N GLN A 455 44.07 30.28 -15.75
CA GLN A 455 43.01 30.74 -16.67
C GLN A 455 41.71 31.16 -15.95
N GLN A 456 41.49 30.69 -14.71
CA GLN A 456 40.31 31.05 -13.89
C GLN A 456 40.24 32.55 -13.55
N GLY A 457 41.34 33.30 -13.65
CA GLY A 457 41.32 34.76 -13.50
C GLY A 457 40.70 35.53 -14.68
N LEU A 458 40.48 34.88 -15.84
CA LEU A 458 40.05 35.55 -17.08
C LEU A 458 38.75 35.01 -17.70
N GLY A 459 38.07 33.99 -17.16
CA GLY A 459 36.79 33.50 -17.71
C GLY A 459 36.80 32.96 -19.16
N GLN A 460 37.95 33.00 -19.83
CA GLN A 460 38.09 32.89 -21.29
C GLN A 460 38.02 31.47 -21.87
N GLY A 461 38.05 30.43 -21.04
CA GLY A 461 38.02 29.03 -21.53
C GLY A 461 36.69 28.66 -22.18
N ARG A 462 35.59 29.04 -21.50
CA ARG A 462 34.20 28.74 -21.89
C ARG A 462 33.49 29.87 -22.65
N ASP A 463 34.13 31.03 -22.75
CA ASP A 463 33.64 32.16 -23.54
C ASP A 463 34.20 32.07 -24.96
N PHE A 464 33.30 31.95 -25.94
CA PHE A 464 33.61 31.85 -27.35
C PHE A 464 33.29 33.17 -28.06
N PRO A 465 34.24 33.76 -28.80
CA PRO A 465 34.05 35.07 -29.43
C PRO A 465 33.18 34.97 -30.68
N LEU A 466 32.23 35.90 -30.85
CA LEU A 466 31.44 36.08 -32.08
C LEU A 466 32.13 37.02 -33.08
N PHE A 467 33.45 37.08 -33.04
CA PHE A 467 34.28 37.89 -33.93
C PHE A 467 35.55 37.13 -34.29
N LEU A 468 36.04 37.35 -35.50
CA LEU A 468 37.29 36.75 -35.95
C LEU A 468 38.46 37.58 -35.40
N ARG A 469 39.36 36.93 -34.65
CA ARG A 469 40.62 37.52 -34.23
C ARG A 469 41.69 36.46 -34.03
N GLY A 470 42.58 36.33 -35.01
CA GLY A 470 43.70 35.38 -34.97
C GLY A 470 43.60 34.30 -36.07
N GLY A 471 44.64 33.48 -36.20
CA GLY A 471 44.72 32.43 -37.23
C GLY A 471 43.77 31.24 -36.99
N ALA A 472 44.05 30.10 -37.64
CA ALA A 472 43.22 28.89 -37.64
C ALA A 472 42.56 28.47 -36.30
N PRO A 473 43.23 28.48 -35.11
CA PRO A 473 42.57 28.09 -33.85
C PRO A 473 41.47 29.07 -33.39
N ALA A 474 41.52 30.33 -33.81
CA ALA A 474 40.49 31.32 -33.50
C ALA A 474 39.24 31.14 -34.38
N GLN A 475 39.42 30.64 -35.61
CA GLN A 475 38.32 30.38 -36.55
C GLN A 475 37.38 29.29 -36.02
N TYR A 476 37.92 28.15 -35.57
CA TYR A 476 37.09 27.10 -34.96
C TYR A 476 36.28 27.58 -33.75
N ARG A 477 36.88 28.41 -32.89
CA ARG A 477 36.19 28.98 -31.71
C ARG A 477 35.09 29.95 -32.12
N PHE A 478 35.31 30.71 -33.19
CA PHE A 478 34.32 31.61 -33.78
C PHE A 478 33.15 30.83 -34.40
N ASP A 479 33.43 29.81 -35.22
CA ASP A 479 32.41 28.95 -35.85
C ASP A 479 31.54 28.27 -34.78
N TYR A 480 32.19 27.79 -33.70
CA TYR A 480 31.49 27.24 -32.56
C TYR A 480 30.62 28.27 -31.85
N ALA A 481 31.14 29.48 -31.58
CA ALA A 481 30.36 30.56 -30.98
C ALA A 481 29.09 30.89 -31.80
N TRP A 482 29.25 30.96 -33.12
CA TRP A 482 28.15 31.24 -34.04
C TRP A 482 27.12 30.10 -34.06
N PHE A 483 27.57 28.85 -34.03
CA PHE A 483 26.68 27.70 -33.88
C PHE A 483 25.87 27.76 -32.58
N LEU A 484 26.51 28.09 -31.44
CA LEU A 484 25.82 28.23 -30.16
C LEU A 484 24.77 29.35 -30.18
N LEU A 485 25.12 30.51 -30.76
CA LEU A 485 24.17 31.60 -30.95
C LEU A 485 22.94 31.16 -31.76
N ASN A 486 23.15 30.34 -32.80
CA ASN A 486 22.04 29.81 -33.58
C ASN A 486 21.19 28.81 -32.80
N LYS A 487 21.78 28.07 -31.86
CA LYS A 487 21.05 27.22 -30.93
C LYS A 487 20.21 28.02 -29.93
N ASP A 488 20.69 29.17 -29.49
CA ASP A 488 19.88 30.08 -28.67
C ASP A 488 18.71 30.67 -29.47
N ILE A 489 18.94 31.06 -30.73
CA ILE A 489 17.87 31.52 -31.63
C ILE A 489 16.85 30.41 -31.86
N GLU A 490 17.28 29.16 -32.04
CA GLU A 490 16.38 28.00 -32.12
C GLU A 490 15.55 27.83 -30.85
N ALA A 491 16.18 27.94 -29.67
CA ALA A 491 15.48 27.87 -28.39
C ALA A 491 14.44 28.99 -28.23
N LEU A 492 14.76 30.22 -28.65
CA LEU A 492 13.81 31.33 -28.68
C LEU A 492 12.64 31.07 -29.65
N CYS A 493 12.91 30.49 -30.82
CA CYS A 493 11.87 30.13 -31.79
C CYS A 493 10.90 29.09 -31.24
N VAL A 494 11.44 28.00 -30.66
CA VAL A 494 10.65 26.89 -30.14
C VAL A 494 9.89 27.29 -28.88
N ALA A 495 10.57 27.84 -27.87
CA ALA A 495 9.96 28.14 -26.57
C ALA A 495 9.18 29.47 -26.56
N GLY A 496 9.62 30.46 -27.34
CA GLY A 496 9.02 31.80 -27.38
C GLY A 496 7.80 31.91 -28.30
N ALA A 497 7.82 31.20 -29.44
CA ALA A 497 6.79 31.30 -30.48
C ALA A 497 6.20 29.96 -30.94
N GLY A 498 6.69 28.82 -30.43
CA GLY A 498 6.23 27.49 -30.86
C GLY A 498 6.64 27.13 -32.30
N LEU A 499 7.69 27.76 -32.82
CA LEU A 499 8.15 27.61 -34.19
C LEU A 499 9.16 26.47 -34.31
N LYS A 500 9.04 25.69 -35.38
CA LYS A 500 10.04 24.69 -35.76
C LYS A 500 11.04 25.30 -36.72
N VAL A 501 12.31 25.34 -36.33
CA VAL A 501 13.41 25.79 -37.19
C VAL A 501 13.72 24.71 -38.23
N VAL A 502 13.82 25.11 -39.50
CA VAL A 502 14.10 24.19 -40.63
C VAL A 502 15.60 23.96 -40.80
N ASP A 503 16.39 25.03 -40.84
CA ASP A 503 17.85 24.98 -40.80
C ASP A 503 18.35 26.02 -39.78
N ILE A 504 19.18 25.57 -38.85
CA ILE A 504 19.73 26.37 -37.75
C ILE A 504 20.75 27.39 -38.28
N ARG A 505 21.41 27.11 -39.42
CA ARG A 505 22.40 28.00 -40.04
C ARG A 505 21.80 29.29 -40.60
N HIS A 506 20.49 29.31 -40.81
CA HIS A 506 19.75 30.47 -41.29
C HIS A 506 19.51 31.51 -40.18
N THR A 507 20.58 32.14 -39.72
CA THR A 507 20.63 33.11 -38.60
C THR A 507 19.54 34.19 -38.66
N LEU A 508 19.67 35.11 -39.63
CA LEU A 508 18.75 36.23 -39.83
C LEU A 508 17.38 35.80 -40.34
N PRO A 509 17.23 34.82 -41.25
CA PRO A 509 15.91 34.31 -41.61
C PRO A 509 15.11 33.80 -40.40
N ASN A 510 15.73 33.01 -39.51
CA ASN A 510 15.07 32.47 -38.32
C ASN A 510 14.68 33.58 -37.34
N LEU A 511 15.58 34.54 -37.11
CA LEU A 511 15.33 35.66 -36.20
C LEU A 511 14.25 36.62 -36.75
N LYS A 512 14.26 36.86 -38.07
CA LYS A 512 13.21 37.64 -38.74
C LYS A 512 11.86 36.94 -38.67
N TYR A 513 11.82 35.63 -38.85
CA TYR A 513 10.59 34.86 -38.75
C TYR A 513 10.04 34.86 -37.31
N LEU A 514 10.91 34.72 -36.32
CA LEU A 514 10.55 34.88 -34.90
C LEU A 514 9.92 36.25 -34.63
N LEU A 515 10.57 37.35 -35.03
CA LEU A 515 10.04 38.69 -34.85
C LEU A 515 8.70 38.88 -35.58
N TYR A 516 8.56 38.35 -36.79
CA TYR A 516 7.31 38.41 -37.54
C TYR A 516 6.16 37.68 -36.83
N VAL A 517 6.38 36.46 -36.35
CA VAL A 517 5.33 35.68 -35.66
C VAL A 517 5.00 36.29 -34.31
N CYS A 518 6.00 36.73 -33.55
CA CYS A 518 5.78 37.39 -32.26
C CYS A 518 5.09 38.77 -32.40
N SER A 519 5.25 39.44 -33.54
CA SER A 519 4.57 40.71 -33.86
C SER A 519 3.22 40.52 -34.57
N ALA A 520 2.87 39.30 -34.99
CA ALA A 520 1.60 39.01 -35.65
C ALA A 520 0.41 39.03 -34.67
N GLY A 521 -0.71 39.59 -35.11
CA GLY A 521 -1.97 39.62 -34.35
C GLY A 521 -3.01 40.57 -34.95
N THR A 522 -4.28 40.39 -34.63
CA THR A 522 -5.40 41.19 -35.17
C THR A 522 -5.89 42.28 -34.21
N ALA A 523 -5.50 42.22 -32.93
CA ALA A 523 -5.83 43.26 -31.96
C ALA A 523 -4.96 44.52 -32.18
N GLU A 524 -5.49 45.70 -31.88
CA GLU A 524 -4.69 46.93 -31.87
C GLU A 524 -3.48 46.77 -30.93
N VAL A 525 -2.30 47.19 -31.40
CA VAL A 525 -1.06 47.08 -30.63
C VAL A 525 -1.17 48.00 -29.41
N PRO A 526 -1.02 47.49 -28.17
CA PRO A 526 -1.20 48.31 -26.99
C PRO A 526 -0.23 49.50 -26.97
N GLU A 527 -0.72 50.71 -26.67
CA GLU A 527 0.11 51.91 -26.59
C GLU A 527 1.21 51.79 -25.53
N ARG A 528 2.32 52.51 -25.75
CA ARG A 528 3.40 52.65 -24.76
C ARG A 528 2.77 53.23 -23.51
N ARG A 529 2.76 52.46 -22.41
CA ARG A 529 2.39 53.00 -21.10
C ARG A 529 3.37 54.13 -20.81
N ARG A 530 2.94 55.38 -21.04
CA ARG A 530 3.70 56.59 -20.76
C ARG A 530 3.79 56.73 -19.25
N GLY A 531 4.76 56.07 -18.66
CA GLY A 531 4.97 56.04 -17.22
C GLY A 531 5.97 54.95 -16.87
N GLY A 532 7.17 55.38 -16.46
CA GLY A 532 8.26 54.49 -16.09
C GLY A 532 7.83 53.43 -15.06
N VAL A 533 8.52 52.29 -15.09
CA VAL A 533 8.32 51.16 -14.18
C VAL A 533 8.42 51.66 -12.74
N ARG A 534 7.27 51.79 -12.05
CA ARG A 534 7.18 52.22 -10.64
C ARG A 534 7.94 51.28 -9.66
N GLY A 535 8.45 50.14 -10.14
CA GLY A 535 9.23 49.16 -9.39
C GLY A 535 10.74 49.43 -9.30
N LEU A 536 11.34 50.28 -10.14
CA LEU A 536 12.78 50.55 -10.09
C LEU A 536 13.20 51.52 -8.96
N LEU A 537 12.23 52.22 -8.34
CA LEU A 537 12.48 53.12 -7.20
C LEU A 537 12.52 52.40 -5.84
N TRP A 538 12.09 51.14 -5.74
CA TRP A 538 12.15 50.37 -4.49
C TRP A 538 13.47 49.62 -4.28
N ALA A 539 14.22 49.35 -5.36
CA ALA A 539 15.56 48.76 -5.26
C ALA A 539 16.64 49.74 -4.77
N GLY A 540 16.35 51.06 -4.77
CA GLY A 540 17.30 52.12 -4.41
C GLY A 540 17.26 52.58 -2.94
N ARG A 541 16.28 52.16 -2.12
CA ARG A 541 16.10 52.71 -0.76
C ARG A 541 16.74 51.90 0.37
N MET A 542 17.45 50.82 0.07
CA MET A 542 18.24 50.02 1.03
C MET A 542 19.74 50.33 0.97
N ARG A 543 20.13 51.58 0.67
CA ARG A 543 21.54 52.01 0.71
C ARG A 543 21.66 53.53 0.92
N LYS A 544 21.29 54.01 2.10
CA LYS A 544 21.87 55.20 2.78
C LYS A 544 21.05 55.53 4.04
N SER A 545 21.59 55.15 5.20
CA SER A 545 21.35 55.86 6.46
C SER A 545 22.64 55.81 7.28
N ARG A 546 23.48 56.84 7.12
CA ARG A 546 24.33 57.38 8.18
C ARG A 546 24.75 58.80 7.77
N ALA A 547 24.76 59.68 8.76
CA ALA A 547 25.03 61.13 8.73
C ALA A 547 23.79 62.02 8.54
N GLY A 548 23.31 62.53 9.66
CA GLY A 548 22.39 63.65 9.73
C GLY A 548 23.09 65.00 9.58
N ILE A 549 22.28 66.02 9.39
CA ILE A 549 22.38 67.38 9.94
C ILE A 549 21.03 68.05 9.59
N GLY A 550 20.41 68.66 10.59
CA GLY A 550 19.09 69.28 10.47
C GLY A 550 19.13 70.66 9.82
N SER A 551 17.97 71.13 9.38
CA SER A 551 17.51 72.51 9.56
C SER A 551 16.09 72.68 9.03
N SER A 552 15.31 73.39 9.84
CA SER A 552 14.06 74.14 9.65
C SER A 552 13.42 74.31 8.26
N GLY A 553 12.09 74.40 8.26
CA GLY A 553 11.30 74.96 7.15
C GLY A 553 9.80 74.73 7.28
N SER A 554 9.12 75.61 8.00
CA SER A 554 7.66 75.72 8.11
C SER A 554 6.99 76.15 6.79
N ALA A 555 5.76 75.70 6.55
CA ALA A 555 4.64 76.40 5.89
C ALA A 555 3.46 75.41 5.80
N ASP A 556 2.38 75.62 6.56
CA ASP A 556 1.12 76.23 6.10
C ASP A 556 0.53 75.51 4.87
N GLY A 557 -0.66 74.93 4.89
CA GLY A 557 -1.87 75.29 5.64
C GLY A 557 -2.98 75.51 4.60
N PHE A 558 -3.95 74.61 4.51
CA PHE A 558 -5.30 74.99 4.10
C PHE A 558 -6.34 73.98 4.60
N LEU A 559 -7.36 74.53 5.25
CA LEU A 559 -8.41 73.89 6.02
C LEU A 559 -9.71 73.84 5.20
N ALA A 560 -10.43 72.71 5.36
CA ALA A 560 -11.88 72.60 5.60
C ALA A 560 -12.88 73.02 4.48
N PRO A 561 -14.20 72.72 4.60
CA PRO A 561 -14.93 71.91 5.62
C PRO A 561 -15.67 70.69 5.00
N ASP A 562 -15.83 69.58 5.71
CA ASP A 562 -16.89 69.25 6.68
C ASP A 562 -18.32 69.37 6.12
N ASP A 563 -18.99 68.22 6.01
CA ASP A 563 -20.33 68.12 6.58
C ASP A 563 -20.51 66.78 7.30
N ALA A 564 -20.98 66.91 8.53
CA ALA A 564 -20.90 65.95 9.61
C ALA A 564 -22.26 65.27 9.85
N GLY A 565 -22.22 64.08 10.44
CA GLY A 565 -23.41 63.41 10.96
C GLY A 565 -23.10 62.13 11.72
N SER A 566 -22.58 62.29 12.95
CA SER A 566 -22.87 61.54 14.21
C SER A 566 -23.07 60.01 14.19
N ALA A 567 -22.65 59.21 15.19
CA ALA A 567 -21.93 59.42 16.44
C ALA A 567 -21.67 58.05 17.11
N ALA A 568 -20.62 58.05 17.96
CA ALA A 568 -20.43 57.23 19.18
C ALA A 568 -19.71 55.86 19.04
N GLY A 569 -18.71 55.52 19.85
CA GLY A 569 -18.04 56.20 20.96
C GLY A 569 -17.02 55.23 21.60
N SER A 570 -16.04 55.79 22.32
CA SER A 570 -15.09 55.11 23.24
C SER A 570 -13.93 54.32 22.60
N SER A 571 -12.69 54.33 23.05
CA SER A 571 -11.87 55.19 23.93
C SER A 571 -10.45 54.57 23.92
N ARG A 572 -9.43 55.42 23.90
CA ARG A 572 -8.00 55.06 23.92
C ARG A 572 -7.49 54.67 25.31
N ARG A 573 -6.40 53.88 25.34
CA ARG A 573 -5.12 53.98 26.10
C ARG A 573 -4.48 52.59 26.09
N GLY A 574 -3.22 52.32 25.75
CA GLY A 574 -1.99 53.11 25.71
C GLY A 574 -0.97 52.51 26.69
N SER A 575 0.30 52.39 26.26
CA SER A 575 1.52 52.09 27.06
C SER A 575 1.85 50.59 27.26
N THR A 576 3.07 50.04 27.13
CA THR A 576 4.44 50.59 26.97
C THR A 576 5.45 49.44 26.72
N ASP A 577 6.53 49.73 25.96
CA ASP A 577 7.97 49.42 26.17
C ASP A 577 8.43 48.00 26.61
N SER A 578 9.56 47.44 26.17
CA SER A 578 10.79 48.01 25.58
C SER A 578 11.73 46.94 24.98
N GLU A 579 12.55 47.40 24.04
CA GLU A 579 13.95 47.04 23.71
C GLU A 579 14.34 45.60 23.29
N ALA A 580 15.42 45.32 22.55
CA ALA A 580 16.22 45.92 21.46
C ALA A 580 17.40 44.92 21.23
N VAL A 581 18.19 45.10 20.17
CA VAL A 581 19.44 44.37 19.79
C VAL A 581 19.21 43.10 18.96
N GLY A 582 19.78 42.87 17.78
CA GLY A 582 20.75 43.60 16.95
C GLY A 582 21.41 42.63 15.95
N GLY A 583 21.66 43.08 14.70
CA GLY A 583 22.53 42.44 13.68
C GLY A 583 21.99 41.14 13.05
N GLY A 584 22.11 40.83 11.76
CA GLY A 584 22.99 41.32 10.71
C GLY A 584 23.59 40.10 9.97
N GLY A 585 23.15 39.86 8.72
CA GLY A 585 23.96 39.19 7.69
C GLY A 585 23.87 37.67 7.53
N GLY A 586 23.54 37.27 6.29
CA GLY A 586 24.44 36.44 5.47
C GLY A 586 24.44 34.93 5.71
N GLY A 587 23.90 34.18 4.74
CA GLY A 587 23.84 32.73 4.72
C GLY A 587 25.18 32.01 4.86
N ALA A 588 25.18 30.98 5.69
CA ALA A 588 26.15 29.88 5.69
C ALA A 588 25.65 28.67 6.51
N ARG A 589 24.36 28.32 6.45
CA ARG A 589 23.85 27.08 7.10
C ARG A 589 22.93 26.21 6.22
N LEU A 590 22.80 26.57 4.94
CA LEU A 590 22.19 25.71 3.93
C LEU A 590 23.19 24.70 3.33
N GLN A 591 24.48 24.87 3.61
CA GLN A 591 25.54 23.96 3.16
C GLN A 591 25.85 22.82 4.15
N GLU A 592 25.24 22.84 5.33
CA GLU A 592 25.42 21.80 6.36
C GLU A 592 24.23 20.84 6.47
N GLN A 593 23.04 21.22 5.98
CA GLN A 593 21.89 20.30 5.92
C GLN A 593 21.88 19.43 4.65
N LEU A 594 22.63 19.81 3.60
CA LEU A 594 22.87 18.92 2.45
C LEU A 594 23.87 17.80 2.78
N ARG A 595 24.60 17.93 3.90
CA ARG A 595 25.42 16.88 4.50
C ARG A 595 24.57 15.81 5.22
N LEU A 596 23.27 16.07 5.44
CA LEU A 596 22.30 15.11 6.01
C LEU A 596 21.55 14.30 4.94
N ALA A 597 21.76 14.54 3.64
CA ALA A 597 21.01 13.88 2.57
C ALA A 597 21.76 12.75 1.83
N LEU A 598 23.04 12.50 2.14
CA LEU A 598 23.86 11.48 1.47
C LEU A 598 24.43 10.37 2.37
N ALA A 599 24.05 10.34 3.65
CA ALA A 599 24.33 9.20 4.53
C ALA A 599 23.04 8.44 4.81
N LYS A 600 22.51 7.80 3.77
CA LYS A 600 21.44 6.79 3.88
C LYS A 600 21.90 5.53 3.16
N GLU A 601 22.71 4.74 3.87
CA GLU A 601 22.71 3.29 3.71
C GLU A 601 22.81 2.63 5.09
N ASN A 602 21.88 1.68 5.28
CA ASN A 602 21.77 0.67 6.32
C ASN A 602 21.17 1.04 7.69
N GLY A 603 19.93 0.55 7.88
CA GLY A 603 19.61 -0.20 9.10
C GLY A 603 18.40 0.23 9.91
N HIS A 604 17.22 -0.27 9.52
CA HIS A 604 16.15 -0.79 10.40
C HIS A 604 15.46 0.13 11.44
N GLY A 605 14.16 0.37 11.17
CA GLY A 605 13.08 -0.07 12.06
C GLY A 605 12.52 0.94 13.07
N ALA A 606 11.30 1.41 12.81
CA ALA A 606 10.13 1.42 13.73
C ALA A 606 9.21 2.63 13.47
N ASP A 607 7.97 2.35 13.07
CA ASP A 607 6.82 3.24 13.24
C ASP A 607 5.91 2.60 14.30
N ALA A 608 5.51 3.36 15.32
CA ALA A 608 4.13 3.38 15.83
C ALA A 608 3.98 4.36 16.99
N ALA A 609 3.00 5.26 16.83
CA ALA A 609 2.46 6.13 17.86
C ALA A 609 1.73 5.33 18.96
N GLY A 610 1.92 5.74 20.21
CA GLY A 610 1.19 5.24 21.38
C GLY A 610 1.13 6.32 22.47
N LEU A 611 -0.09 6.71 22.85
CA LEU A 611 -0.43 7.68 23.89
C LEU A 611 -0.24 7.10 25.32
N PRO A 612 -0.22 7.96 26.37
CA PRO A 612 0.36 7.64 27.67
C PRO A 612 -0.69 7.15 28.68
N PHE A 613 -0.38 6.05 29.36
CA PHE A 613 -0.92 5.71 30.68
C PHE A 613 0.24 5.12 31.49
N ASP A 614 0.72 5.88 32.47
CA ASP A 614 1.72 5.42 33.45
C ASP A 614 1.16 5.69 34.84
N GLU A 615 0.73 4.63 35.51
CA GLU A 615 0.51 4.58 36.96
C GLU A 615 0.56 3.10 37.39
N GLY A 616 1.46 2.78 38.34
CA GLY A 616 1.21 1.71 39.30
C GLY A 616 2.20 0.55 39.38
N THR A 617 3.18 0.71 40.27
CA THR A 617 3.63 -0.29 41.27
C THR A 617 4.35 -1.56 40.80
N ARG A 618 5.66 -1.60 41.06
CA ARG A 618 6.56 -2.75 40.94
C ARG A 618 6.68 -3.45 42.30
N LEU A 619 5.97 -4.57 42.47
CA LEU A 619 6.14 -5.50 43.60
C LEU A 619 7.19 -6.55 43.24
N THR A 620 8.31 -6.56 43.97
CA THR A 620 9.31 -7.63 43.93
C THR A 620 8.99 -8.67 45.00
N LEU A 621 8.70 -9.91 44.60
CA LEU A 621 8.72 -11.06 45.51
C LEU A 621 9.75 -12.07 45.02
N ARG A 622 10.66 -12.36 45.95
CA ARG A 622 11.82 -13.24 45.87
C ARG A 622 11.48 -14.43 46.77
N THR A 623 11.49 -15.65 46.25
CA THR A 623 11.65 -16.86 47.08
C THR A 623 12.50 -17.91 46.36
N LYS A 624 13.53 -18.34 47.08
CA LYS A 624 14.46 -19.45 46.83
C LYS A 624 13.75 -20.81 46.89
N GLY A 625 14.38 -21.84 46.32
CA GLY A 625 14.12 -23.26 46.59
C GLY A 625 14.59 -24.16 45.43
N LEU A 626 15.88 -24.45 45.31
CA LEU A 626 16.55 -25.67 45.81
C LEU A 626 16.01 -26.97 45.19
N ARG A 627 16.80 -27.59 44.30
CA ARG A 627 16.94 -29.06 44.23
C ARG A 627 18.32 -29.39 43.70
N GLU A 628 19.05 -30.09 44.55
CA GLU A 628 20.42 -30.55 44.40
C GLU A 628 20.48 -31.81 43.54
N ASP A 629 21.65 -31.99 42.93
CA ASP A 629 22.11 -33.14 42.18
C ASP A 629 22.21 -34.40 43.04
N VAL A 630 21.92 -35.56 42.43
CA VAL A 630 22.56 -36.82 42.80
C VAL A 630 23.20 -37.36 41.53
N GLY A 631 24.54 -37.30 41.49
CA GLY A 631 25.33 -37.91 40.44
C GLY A 631 25.55 -39.41 40.67
N ALA A 632 26.01 -40.09 39.62
CA ALA A 632 27.10 -41.06 39.69
C ALA A 632 27.51 -41.44 38.26
N HIS A 633 28.78 -41.23 37.97
CA HIS A 633 29.50 -41.90 36.88
C HIS A 633 29.75 -43.36 37.26
N ALA A 634 29.44 -44.27 36.34
CA ALA A 634 30.23 -45.46 36.01
C ALA A 634 29.84 -45.89 34.59
#